data_AF-A0A212DIK9-F1
#
_entry.id   AF-A0A212DIK9-F1
#
_cell.length_a   1.000
_cell.length_b   1.000
_cell.length_c   1.000
_cell.angle_alpha   90.00
_cell.angle_beta   90.00
_cell.angle_gamma   90.00
#
_symmetry.space_group_name_H-M   'P 1'
#
loop_
_entity.id
_entity.type
_entity.pdbx_description
1 polymer ?
#
loop_
_entity_poly.entity_id
_entity_poly.type
_entity_poly.pdbx_seq_one_letter_code
_entity_poly.pdbx_strand_id
1 'polypeptide(L)'
;LLNDCSSRLKLAHPARALYTPSGEPMHSWDDIERDMVICVSTGRSFRTQEELKQLVEIRANYARICRQQGPQATDIVLSPSAKLRSLGPSLTEFPAEPP
;
A
#
# COMPACT_ATOMS: atom_id res chain seq x y z
N LEU A 1 -8.99 11.45 -22.52
CA LEU A 1 -9.53 11.20 -21.16
C LEU A 1 -8.57 11.57 -20.04
N LEU A 2 -7.54 10.78 -19.72
CA LEU A 2 -6.65 11.06 -18.58
C LEU A 2 -5.97 12.45 -18.67
N ASN A 3 -5.52 12.84 -19.86
CA ASN A 3 -4.97 14.19 -20.09
C ASN A 3 -6.03 15.27 -19.80
N ASP A 4 -7.25 15.09 -20.30
CA ASP A 4 -8.36 16.02 -20.06
C ASP A 4 -8.71 16.11 -18.57
N CYS A 5 -8.74 14.98 -17.87
CA CYS A 5 -8.93 14.94 -16.42
C CYS A 5 -7.85 15.74 -15.69
N SER A 6 -6.59 15.61 -16.10
CA SER A 6 -5.45 16.34 -15.50
C SER A 6 -5.66 17.85 -15.56
N SER A 7 -5.99 18.36 -16.75
CA SER A 7 -6.21 19.79 -16.97
C SER A 7 -7.49 20.30 -16.31
N ARG A 8 -8.61 19.59 -16.45
CA ARG A 8 -9.92 20.03 -15.97
C ARG A 8 -10.05 19.97 -14.44
N LEU A 9 -9.45 18.96 -13.81
CA LEU A 9 -9.42 18.83 -12.35
C LEU A 9 -8.25 19.58 -11.71
N LYS A 10 -7.40 20.24 -12.51
CA LYS A 10 -6.22 20.99 -12.05
C LYS A 10 -5.32 20.15 -11.14
N LEU A 11 -5.05 18.91 -11.54
CA LEU A 11 -4.21 18.00 -10.74
C LEU A 11 -2.76 18.48 -10.73
N ALA A 12 -2.10 18.39 -9.57
CA ALA A 12 -0.69 18.76 -9.42
C ALA A 12 0.27 17.83 -10.20
N HIS A 13 -0.16 16.60 -10.47
CA HIS A 13 0.55 15.62 -11.28
C HIS A 13 -0.40 15.05 -12.33
N PRO A 14 0.10 14.55 -13.46
CA PRO A 14 -0.74 13.93 -14.49
C PRO A 14 -1.59 12.79 -13.91
N ALA A 15 -2.85 12.72 -14.33
CA ALA A 15 -3.70 11.58 -14.08
C ALA A 15 -3.11 10.33 -14.74
N ARG A 16 -3.11 9.20 -14.03
CA ARG A 16 -2.55 7.92 -14.51
C ARG A 16 -3.51 6.75 -14.38
N ALA A 17 -4.55 6.86 -13.56
CA ALA A 17 -5.51 5.78 -13.34
C ALA A 17 -6.92 6.33 -13.10
N LEU A 18 -7.91 5.52 -13.47
CA LEU A 18 -9.33 5.75 -13.22
C LEU A 18 -9.86 4.60 -12.37
N TYR A 19 -10.80 4.95 -11.49
CA TYR A 19 -11.46 4.00 -10.61
C TYR A 19 -12.94 4.30 -10.54
N THR A 20 -13.74 3.28 -10.24
CA THR A 20 -15.09 3.47 -9.73
C THR A 20 -15.03 4.10 -8.32
N PRO A 21 -16.15 4.62 -7.80
CA PRO A 21 -16.22 5.09 -6.42
C PRO A 21 -15.99 3.98 -5.39
N SER A 22 -16.15 2.71 -5.77
CA SER A 22 -15.84 1.54 -4.94
C SER A 22 -14.35 1.14 -4.99
N GLY A 23 -13.57 1.73 -5.89
CA GLY A 23 -12.14 1.48 -6.02
C GLY A 23 -11.76 0.43 -7.07
N GLU A 24 -12.71 -0.03 -7.88
CA GLU A 24 -12.42 -0.94 -8.99
C GLU A 24 -11.71 -0.18 -10.12
N PRO A 25 -10.58 -0.70 -10.65
CA PRO A 25 -9.84 -0.03 -11.70
C PRO A 25 -10.60 -0.08 -13.03
N MET A 26 -10.50 1.02 -13.78
CA MET A 26 -11.09 1.12 -15.11
C MET A 26 -10.00 1.22 -16.16
N HIS A 27 -10.06 0.39 -17.19
CA HIS A 27 -8.99 0.23 -18.17
C HIS A 27 -9.45 0.51 -19.60
N SER A 28 -10.73 0.32 -19.90
CA SER A 28 -11.34 0.62 -21.20
C SER A 28 -12.31 1.79 -21.11
N TRP A 29 -12.57 2.41 -22.26
CA TRP A 29 -13.71 3.30 -22.41
C TRP A 29 -15.05 2.58 -22.31
N ASP A 30 -15.09 1.28 -22.61
CA ASP A 30 -16.30 0.46 -22.50
C ASP A 30 -16.75 0.29 -21.04
N ASP A 31 -15.84 0.50 -20.08
CA ASP A 31 -16.15 0.49 -18.65
C ASP A 31 -16.90 1.77 -18.22
N ILE A 32 -16.97 2.80 -19.07
CA ILE A 32 -17.49 4.13 -18.73
C ILE A 32 -18.88 4.34 -19.32
N GLU A 33 -19.87 4.45 -18.44
CA GLU A 33 -21.22 4.84 -18.80
C GLU A 33 -21.44 6.36 -18.73
N ARG A 34 -22.46 6.84 -19.45
CA ARG A 34 -22.88 8.25 -19.37
C ARG A 34 -23.36 8.56 -17.95
N ASP A 35 -23.06 9.78 -17.49
CA ASP A 35 -23.43 10.29 -16.16
C ASP A 35 -22.83 9.51 -14.97
N MET A 36 -21.92 8.58 -15.24
CA MET A 36 -21.23 7.84 -14.18
C MET A 36 -20.22 8.73 -13.43
N VAL A 37 -20.16 8.55 -12.11
CA VAL A 37 -19.12 9.14 -11.28
C VAL A 37 -17.88 8.26 -11.33
N ILE A 38 -16.75 8.85 -11.70
CA ILE A 38 -15.44 8.19 -11.70
C ILE A 38 -14.46 8.94 -10.81
N CYS A 39 -13.52 8.20 -10.24
CA CYS A 39 -12.42 8.73 -9.45
C CYS A 39 -11.15 8.75 -10.31
N VAL A 40 -10.41 9.86 -10.23
CA VAL A 40 -9.16 10.05 -10.99
C VAL A 40 -7.97 10.06 -10.03
N SER A 41 -6.96 9.23 -10.32
CA SER A 41 -5.73 9.15 -9.52
C SER A 41 -4.50 9.51 -10.34
N THR A 42 -3.50 10.09 -9.68
CA THR A 42 -2.18 10.39 -10.26
C THR A 42 -1.23 9.17 -10.25
N GLY A 43 -1.77 7.96 -10.18
CA GLY A 43 -1.01 6.69 -10.19
C GLY A 43 -0.78 6.07 -8.81
N ARG A 44 -1.40 6.62 -7.76
CA ARG A 44 -1.48 5.94 -6.46
C ARG A 44 -2.67 4.98 -6.46
N SER A 45 -2.59 3.92 -5.66
CA SER A 45 -3.74 3.04 -5.42
C SER A 45 -4.94 3.84 -4.92
N PHE A 46 -6.13 3.37 -5.26
CA PHE A 46 -7.36 3.92 -4.71
C PHE A 46 -7.31 3.87 -3.19
N ARG A 47 -7.84 4.90 -2.53
CA ARG A 47 -7.95 4.96 -1.08
C ARG A 47 -9.33 5.37 -0.68
N THR A 48 -9.94 4.61 0.21
CA THR A 48 -11.24 4.94 0.76
C THR A 48 -11.11 6.02 1.83
N GLN A 49 -12.22 6.69 2.15
CA GLN A 49 -12.28 7.64 3.26
C GLN A 49 -12.00 6.95 4.60
N GLU A 50 -12.36 5.68 4.74
CA GLU A 50 -12.10 4.89 5.94
C GLU A 50 -10.60 4.63 6.14
N GLU A 51 -9.90 4.19 5.10
CA GLU A 51 -8.45 3.99 5.14
C GLU A 51 -7.71 5.30 5.46
N LEU A 52 -8.19 6.42 4.93
CA LEU A 52 -7.61 7.72 5.25
C LEU A 52 -7.81 8.08 6.73
N LYS A 53 -9.00 7.82 7.29
CA LYS A 53 -9.28 8.02 8.72
C LYS A 53 -8.39 7.12 9.59
N GLN A 54 -8.29 5.84 9.25
CA GLN A 54 -7.43 4.89 9.96
C GLN A 54 -5.96 5.34 9.93
N LEU A 55 -5.46 5.81 8.79
CA LEU A 55 -4.10 6.31 8.69
C LEU A 55 -3.85 7.54 9.58
N VAL A 56 -4.82 8.45 9.68
CA VAL A 56 -4.75 9.60 10.58
C VAL A 56 -4.73 9.14 12.04
N GLU A 57 -5.58 8.18 12.39
CA GLU A 57 -5.64 7.61 13.74
C GLU A 57 -4.33 6.92 14.13
N ILE A 58 -3.77 6.09 13.26
CA ILE A 58 -2.47 5.42 13.47
C ILE A 58 -1.38 6.46 13.71
N ARG A 59 -1.32 7.52 12.89
CA ARG A 59 -0.33 8.60 13.05
C ARG A 59 -0.50 9.36 14.36
N ALA A 60 -1.74 9.62 14.76
CA ALA A 60 -2.05 10.29 16.01
C ALA A 60 -1.67 9.42 17.22
N ASN A 61 -1.98 8.12 17.16
CA ASN A 61 -1.62 7.15 18.18
C ASN A 61 -0.10 7.04 18.33
N TYR A 62 0.63 6.86 17.22
CA TYR A 62 2.09 6.85 17.17
C TYR A 62 2.66 8.10 17.85
N ALA A 63 2.22 9.29 17.44
CA ALA A 63 2.69 10.55 18.00
C ALA A 63 2.40 10.66 19.51
N ARG A 64 1.26 10.15 19.98
CA ARG A 64 0.90 10.13 21.41
C ARG A 64 1.84 9.20 22.19
N ILE A 65 2.05 7.98 21.71
CA ILE A 65 2.93 6.99 22.36
C ILE A 65 4.37 7.49 22.42
N CYS A 66 4.90 7.99 21.30
CA CYS A 66 6.28 8.51 21.26
C CYS A 66 6.51 9.67 22.23
N ARG A 67 5.51 10.55 22.42
CA ARG A 67 5.60 11.66 23.41
C ARG A 67 5.58 11.18 24.85
N GLN A 68 4.88 10.08 25.14
CA GLN A 68 4.71 9.57 26.50
C GLN A 68 5.84 8.64 26.94
N GLN A 69 6.32 7.79 26.02
CA GLN A 69 7.19 6.64 26.34
C GLN A 69 8.52 6.69 25.56
N GLY A 70 8.72 7.73 24.75
CA GLY A 70 9.88 7.86 23.89
C GLY A 70 9.73 7.12 22.55
N PRO A 71 10.65 7.37 21.59
CA PRO A 71 10.56 6.83 20.24
C PRO A 71 10.70 5.31 20.17
N GLN A 72 11.36 4.69 21.15
CA GLN A 72 11.57 3.23 21.21
C GLN A 72 10.29 2.45 21.58
N ALA A 73 9.24 3.14 22.04
CA ALA A 73 8.01 2.49 22.49
C ALA A 73 7.23 1.79 21.37
N THR A 74 7.58 2.05 20.11
CA THR A 74 7.00 1.38 18.94
C THR A 74 7.93 0.35 18.31
N ASP A 75 9.08 0.08 18.93
CA ASP A 75 10.05 -0.87 18.40
C ASP A 75 9.55 -2.29 18.60
N ILE A 76 9.42 -3.02 17.49
CA ILE A 76 9.04 -4.43 17.51
C ILE A 76 10.33 -5.26 17.64
N VAL A 77 10.59 -5.76 18.84
CA VAL A 77 11.72 -6.65 19.10
C VAL A 77 11.33 -8.08 18.72
N LEU A 78 11.89 -8.59 17.63
CA LEU A 78 11.74 -9.99 17.24
C LEU A 78 12.80 -10.83 17.96
N SER A 79 12.37 -11.75 18.82
CA SER A 79 13.26 -12.76 19.39
C SER A 79 13.19 -14.05 18.57
N PRO A 80 14.32 -14.76 18.35
CA PRO A 80 14.30 -16.06 17.69
C PRO A 80 13.38 -17.02 18.45
N SER A 81 12.39 -17.59 17.75
CA SER A 81 11.50 -18.58 18.33
C SER A 81 12.29 -19.82 18.76
N ALA A 82 12.13 -20.23 20.02
CA ALA A 82 12.75 -21.46 20.53
C ALA A 82 12.36 -22.71 19.72
N LYS A 83 11.20 -22.69 19.04
CA LYS A 83 10.73 -23.76 18.14
C LYS A 83 11.53 -23.90 16.84
N LEU A 84 12.31 -22.89 16.43
CA LEU A 84 13.16 -22.99 15.23
C LEU A 84 14.54 -23.59 15.51
N ARG A 85 14.95 -23.71 16.78
CA ARG A 85 16.24 -24.32 17.14
C ARG A 85 16.24 -25.85 17.09
N SER A 86 15.07 -26.49 16.97
CA SER A 86 14.93 -27.95 16.87
C SER A 86 14.85 -28.48 15.44
N LEU A 87 14.82 -27.60 14.43
CA LEU A 87 15.03 -27.97 13.03
C LEU A 87 16.53 -27.84 12.76
N GLY A 88 17.25 -28.95 12.95
CA GLY A 88 18.68 -29.04 12.65
C GLY A 88 18.98 -28.72 11.17
N PRO A 89 20.27 -28.55 10.81
CA PRO A 89 20.66 -28.24 9.45
C PRO A 89 20.33 -29.44 8.55
N SER A 90 19.27 -29.33 7.77
CA SER A 90 18.95 -30.25 6.70
C SER A 90 19.09 -29.50 5.38
N LEU A 91 20.00 -30.02 4.55
CA LEU A 91 20.17 -29.78 3.11
C LEU A 91 20.95 -28.52 2.68
N THR A 92 22.27 -28.67 2.65
CA THR A 92 23.07 -28.25 1.49
C THR A 92 24.02 -29.40 1.12
N GLU A 93 23.49 -30.42 0.46
CA GLU A 93 24.30 -31.23 -0.46
C GLU A 93 24.19 -30.56 -1.83
N PHE A 94 25.24 -29.83 -2.23
CA PHE A 94 25.47 -29.51 -3.62
C PHE A 94 26.28 -30.67 -4.23
N PRO A 95 25.85 -31.31 -5.31
CA PRO A 95 26.69 -32.28 -5.99
C PRO A 95 27.82 -31.50 -6.69
N ALA A 96 29.06 -31.77 -6.28
CA ALA A 96 30.24 -31.34 -7.01
C ALA A 96 30.34 -32.15 -8.31
N GLU A 97 30.44 -31.46 -9.44
CA GLU A 97 30.72 -32.06 -10.74
C GLU A 97 32.22 -32.41 -10.84
N PRO A 98 32.61 -33.64 -11.24
CA PRO A 98 34.00 -34.05 -11.34
C PRO A 98 34.66 -33.65 -12.68
N PRO A 99 36.01 -33.65 -12.75
CA PRO A 99 36.81 -33.03 -13.82
C PRO A 99 36.87 -33.81 -15.15
#